data_AF-A0A7Y9E3U7-F1
#
_entry.id   AF-A0A7Y9E3U7-F1
#
_cell.length_a   1.000
_cell.length_b   1.000
_cell.length_c   1.000
_cell.angle_alpha   90.00
_cell.angle_beta   90.00
_cell.angle_gamma   90.00
#
_symmetry.space_group_name_H-M   'P 1'
#
loop_
_entity.id
_entity.type
_entity.pdbx_description
1 polymer ?
#
loop_
_entity_poly.entity_id
_entity_poly.type
_entity_poly.pdbx_seq_one_letter_code
_entity_poly.pdbx_strand_id
1 'polypeptide(L)' 'MVVLLVASAALVVAALGVLTGAGARRRGNGWALAGASGLLFPVTWVLWYVRDRRAERLRSRPVRLS' A
#
# COMPACT_ATOMS: atom_id res chain seq x y z
N MET A 1 -3.88 1.46 -31.11
CA MET A 1 -2.75 1.05 -30.25
C MET A 1 -2.62 1.95 -29.02
N VAL A 2 -2.31 3.25 -29.17
CA VAL A 2 -2.09 4.18 -28.04
C VAL A 2 -3.28 4.26 -27.08
N VAL A 3 -4.51 4.37 -27.61
CA VAL A 3 -5.73 4.42 -26.78
C VAL A 3 -5.88 3.17 -25.90
N LEU A 4 -5.63 1.98 -26.46
CA LEU A 4 -5.72 0.72 -25.71
C LEU A 4 -4.64 0.63 -24.63
N LEU A 5 -3.41 1.10 -24.92
CA LEU A 5 -2.34 1.15 -23.92
C LEU A 5 -2.71 2.09 -22.77
N VAL A 6 -3.20 3.29 -23.06
CA VAL A 6 -3.63 4.25 -22.04
C VAL A 6 -4.78 3.67 -21.20
N ALA A 7 -5.78 3.07 -21.83
CA ALA A 7 -6.90 2.44 -21.13
C ALA A 7 -6.44 1.29 -20.21
N SER A 8 -5.53 0.43 -20.69
CA SER A 8 -4.98 -0.65 -19.88
C SER A 8 -4.17 -0.14 -18.68
N ALA A 9 -3.35 0.90 -18.88
CA ALA A 9 -2.58 1.52 -17.80
C ALA A 9 -3.50 2.16 -16.77
N ALA A 10 -4.54 2.87 -17.21
CA ALA A 10 -5.54 3.46 -16.33
C ALA A 10 -6.28 2.39 -15.50
N LEU A 11 -6.62 1.25 -16.12
CA LEU A 11 -7.27 0.14 -15.42
C LEU A 11 -6.36 -0.45 -14.34
N VAL A 12 -5.07 -0.66 -14.63
CA VAL A 12 -4.09 -1.15 -13.64
C VAL A 12 -3.95 -0.17 -12.49
N VAL A 13 -3.82 1.12 -12.78
CA VAL A 13 -3.72 2.18 -11.75
C VAL A 13 -4.97 2.21 -10.88
N ALA A 14 -6.17 2.13 -11.48
CA ALA A 14 -7.42 2.10 -10.74
C ALA A 14 -7.52 0.84 -9.85
N ALA A 15 -7.15 -0.33 -10.36
CA ALA A 15 -7.13 -1.57 -9.59
C ALA A 15 -6.20 -1.46 -8.37
N LEU A 16 -4.98 -0.92 -8.56
CA LEU A 16 -4.02 -0.71 -7.47
C LEU A 16 -4.54 0.28 -6.43
N GLY A 17 -5.20 1.36 -6.84
CA GLY A 17 -5.86 2.30 -5.95
C GLY A 17 -6.95 1.63 -5.10
N VAL A 18 -7.81 0.82 -5.73
CA VAL A 18 -8.88 0.07 -5.03
C VAL A 18 -8.28 -0.94 -4.05
N LEU A 19 -7.27 -1.72 -4.46
CA LEU A 19 -6.56 -2.67 -3.61
C LEU A 19 -5.93 -1.98 -2.39
N THR A 20 -5.36 -0.78 -2.58
CA THR A 20 -4.73 -0.01 -1.50
C THR A 20 -5.75 0.54 -0.53
N GLY A 21 -6.85 1.10 -1.02
CA GLY A 21 -7.96 1.54 -0.19
C GLY A 21 -8.59 0.38 0.59
N ALA A 22 -8.79 -0.77 -0.06
CA ALA A 22 -9.28 -1.98 0.60
C ALA A 22 -8.30 -2.47 1.68
N GLY A 23 -6.99 -2.44 1.41
CA GLY A 23 -5.95 -2.73 2.39
C GLY A 23 -6.01 -1.77 3.59
N ALA A 24 -6.23 -0.48 3.35
CA ALA A 24 -6.35 0.52 4.41
C ALA A 24 -7.59 0.27 5.28
N ARG A 25 -8.74 -0.09 4.68
CA ARG A 25 -9.93 -0.53 5.44
C ARG A 25 -9.65 -1.76 6.29
N ARG A 26 -8.97 -2.77 5.74
CA ARG A 26 -8.60 -3.99 6.49
C ARG A 26 -7.65 -3.71 7.66
N ARG A 27 -6.83 -2.67 7.58
CA ARG A 27 -5.95 -2.20 8.68
C ARG A 27 -6.69 -1.33 9.71
N GLY A 28 -8.00 -1.15 9.59
CA GLY A 28 -8.84 -0.43 10.55
C GLY A 28 -9.03 1.06 10.26
N ASN A 29 -8.51 1.58 9.14
CA ASN A 29 -8.67 3.01 8.83
C ASN A 29 -10.12 3.34 8.42
N GLY A 30 -10.61 4.52 8.81
CA GLY A 30 -11.91 5.04 8.39
C GLY A 30 -12.03 5.19 6.87
N TRP A 31 -13.27 5.27 6.35
CA TRP A 31 -13.55 5.36 4.91
C TRP A 31 -12.84 6.53 4.21
N ALA A 32 -12.76 7.69 4.87
CA ALA A 32 -12.03 8.85 4.34
C ALA A 32 -10.53 8.57 4.16
N LEU A 33 -9.88 7.97 5.16
CA LEU A 33 -8.47 7.58 5.07
C LEU A 33 -8.25 6.47 4.05
N ALA A 34 -9.20 5.54 3.89
CA ALA A 34 -9.12 4.49 2.89
C ALA A 34 -9.18 5.04 1.47
N GLY A 35 -10.09 5.99 1.21
CA GLY A 35 -10.15 6.70 -0.07
C GLY A 35 -8.85 7.47 -0.36
N ALA A 36 -8.35 8.22 0.63
CA ALA A 36 -7.08 8.93 0.51
C ALA A 36 -5.89 7.99 0.25
N SER A 37 -5.88 6.82 0.89
CA SER A 37 -4.86 5.79 0.68
C SER A 37 -4.89 5.20 -0.73
N GLY A 38 -6.08 5.05 -1.33
CA GLY A 38 -6.23 4.60 -2.71
C GLY A 38 -5.83 5.66 -3.75
N LEU A 39 -6.15 6.93 -3.50
CA LEU A 39 -5.71 8.05 -4.34
C LEU A 39 -4.19 8.23 -4.30
N LEU A 40 -3.60 8.11 -3.10
CA LEU A 40 -2.17 8.25 -2.86
C LEU A 40 -1.47 6.88 -2.82
N PHE A 41 -1.97 5.91 -3.58
CA PHE A 41 -1.49 4.52 -3.51
C PHE A 41 0.03 4.36 -3.62
N PRO A 42 0.79 5.12 -4.46
CA PRO A 42 2.22 4.95 -4.54
C PRO A 42 2.91 5.33 -3.23
N VAL A 43 2.45 6.42 -2.60
CA VAL A 43 2.99 6.93 -1.33
C VAL A 43 2.60 5.99 -0.19
N THR A 44 1.34 5.57 -0.13
CA THR A 44 0.86 4.62 0.88
C THR A 44 1.62 3.30 0.82
N TRP A 45 1.90 2.81 -0.39
CA TRP A 45 2.67 1.58 -0.60
C TRP A 45 4.10 1.70 -0.05
N VAL A 46 4.80 2.80 -0.36
CA VAL A 46 6.17 3.05 0.16
C VAL A 46 6.17 3.13 1.70
N LEU A 47 5.19 3.82 2.28
CA LEU A 47 5.06 3.92 3.73
C LEU A 47 4.86 2.56 4.40
N TRP A 48 4.00 1.71 3.84
CA TRP A 48 3.80 0.35 4.33
C TRP A 48 5.04 -0.50 4.16
N TYR A 49 5.72 -0.42 3.00
CA TYR A 49 6.97 -1.13 2.77
C TYR A 49 8.04 -0.78 3.82
N VAL A 50 8.26 0.51 4.07
CA VAL A 50 9.24 0.95 5.08
C VAL A 50 8.84 0.49 6.49
N ARG A 51 7.56 0.58 6.83
CA ARG A 51 7.04 0.14 8.13
C ARG A 51 7.22 -1.36 8.35
N ASP A 52 6.87 -2.16 7.35
CA ASP A 52 6.96 -3.62 7.42
C ASP A 52 8.42 -4.06 7.50
N ARG A 53 9.33 -3.43 6.73
CA ARG A 53 10.78 -3.68 6.83
C ARG A 53 11.36 -3.31 8.19
N ARG A 54 10.88 -2.24 8.84
CA ARG A 54 11.29 -1.90 10.21
C ARG A 54 10.81 -2.95 11.20
N ALA A 55 9.56 -3.43 11.08
CA ALA A 55 9.03 -4.47 11.93
C ALA A 55 9.78 -5.80 11.78
N GLU A 56 10.12 -6.20 10.55
CA GLU A 56 10.97 -7.37 10.27
C GLU A 56 12.34 -7.25 10.95
N ARG A 57 13.01 -6.10 10.81
CA ARG A 57 14.31 -5.84 11.44
C ARG A 57 14.26 -5.93 12.96
N LEU A 58 13.15 -5.52 13.58
CA LEU A 58 12.97 -5.63 15.02
C LEU A 58 12.77 -7.09 15.45
N ARG A 59 12.02 -7.88 14.67
CA ARG A 59 11.81 -9.32 14.95
C ARG A 59 13.07 -10.16 14.77
N SER A 60 13.94 -9.79 13.83
CA SER A 60 15.18 -10.53 13.53
C SER A 60 16.37 -10.14 14.40
N ARG A 61 16.23 -9.14 15.29
CA ARG A 61 17.27 -8.86 16.29
C ARG A 61 17.34 -10.05 17.25
N PRO A 62 18.51 -10.70 17.41
CA PRO A 62 18.65 -11.75 18.40
C PRO A 62 18.37 -11.15 19.77
N VAL A 63 17.41 -11.74 20.49
CA VAL A 63 17.18 -11.44 21.91
C VAL A 63 18.49 -11.81 22.61
N ARG A 64 19.29 -10.79 22.91
CA ARG A 64 20.56 -10.97 23.61
C ARG A 64 20.17 -11.30 25.05
N LEU A 65 20.01 -12.59 25.33
CA LEU A 65 19.86 -13.13 26.68
C LEU A 65 21.21 -12.89 27.36
N SER A 66 21.30 -11.77 28.09
CA SER A 66 22.40 -11.43 29.00
C SER A 66 22.12 -11.98 30.38
#